data_AF-A0A2E6E8E1-F1
#
_entry.id   AF-A0A2E6E8E1-F1
#
_cell.length_a   1.000
_cell.length_b   1.000
_cell.length_c   1.000
_cell.angle_alpha   90.00
_cell.angle_beta   90.00
_cell.angle_gamma   90.00
#
_symmetry.space_group_name_H-M   'P 1'
#
loop_
_entity.id
_entity.type
_entity.pdbx_description
1 polymer ?
#
loop_
_entity_poly.entity_id
_entity_poly.type
_entity_poly.pdbx_seq_one_letter_code
_entity_poly.pdbx_strand_id
1 'polypeptide(L)'
;MIRALSFLIIGISLMSGAKAVSPDEYNPDTQAVLNLIRNDKLDLILPSAMRDNDVDMWINVARDGQPSSLEYEFGHFDGYLIFTDTGEHIERAMFGGIFTGPGGINNVDVIGSTKVARAVAGYEYDPEDLSAYDEIRQYVAKNDPKTIAVNYSDWLSVADDISYTQFLKLSKILGEKYAQRIVSAEYLITDYRSRRTLREIVVQTNTLEIARQNALKNLSRIIPGVTTIGDCACDARIYYSDKSERIREPHATSWIRHPDYVFQKGDFFAFSGDANWMDFGPNSFGVDTKHHAYILRDGEDNVPDELQYAWDQTKKAQRIIREQVEVGMTSGEALTAIVRALEEENYIYTPFTDDPADDYRMIQDMLAGKNQSGFYVDLHAMGNNGGTLVTVGPSIAPFRRDRDDIIIRENHILAFEFAVHTHLSDRPSYPITINFSNPQVVTNLGIEWIQPANEGIFVIH
;
A
#
# COMPACT_ATOMS: atom_id res chain seq x y z
N MET A 1 -47.40 -78.46 -5.12
CA MET A 1 -47.00 -77.42 -6.09
C MET A 1 -47.45 -76.07 -5.56
N ILE A 2 -46.54 -75.34 -4.91
CA ILE A 2 -46.74 -73.94 -4.51
C ILE A 2 -45.48 -73.25 -5.02
N ARG A 3 -45.60 -72.41 -6.06
CA ARG A 3 -44.48 -71.61 -6.60
C ARG A 3 -44.59 -70.21 -6.02
N ALA A 4 -43.59 -69.85 -5.23
CA ALA A 4 -43.38 -68.51 -4.68
C ALA A 4 -42.97 -67.53 -5.80
N LEU A 5 -43.56 -66.34 -5.77
CA LEU A 5 -43.22 -65.21 -6.63
C LEU A 5 -42.14 -64.38 -5.92
N SER A 6 -40.91 -64.40 -6.41
CA SER A 6 -39.82 -63.54 -5.94
C SER A 6 -39.87 -62.21 -6.68
N PHE A 7 -40.16 -61.12 -5.98
CA PHE A 7 -39.97 -59.76 -6.48
C PHE A 7 -38.49 -59.37 -6.33
N LEU A 8 -37.81 -59.20 -7.47
CA LEU A 8 -36.46 -58.65 -7.56
C LEU A 8 -36.57 -57.12 -7.60
N ILE A 9 -36.26 -56.45 -6.50
CA ILE A 9 -36.08 -54.99 -6.47
C ILE A 9 -34.68 -54.69 -7.00
N ILE A 10 -34.61 -54.21 -8.25
CA ILE A 10 -33.38 -53.67 -8.82
C ILE A 10 -33.21 -52.25 -8.27
N GLY A 11 -32.36 -52.09 -7.27
CA GLY A 11 -31.88 -50.80 -6.82
C GLY A 11 -30.96 -50.20 -7.88
N ILE A 12 -31.42 -49.15 -8.56
CA ILE A 12 -30.58 -48.32 -9.43
C ILE A 12 -29.75 -47.42 -8.52
N SER A 13 -28.50 -47.79 -8.28
CA SER A 13 -27.48 -46.90 -7.73
C SER A 13 -27.10 -45.87 -8.79
N LEU A 14 -27.76 -44.70 -8.78
CA LEU A 14 -27.27 -43.51 -9.46
C LEU A 14 -26.07 -42.98 -8.68
N MET A 15 -24.87 -43.50 -8.98
CA MET A 15 -23.63 -42.79 -8.67
C MET A 15 -23.51 -41.61 -9.64
N SER A 16 -24.07 -40.46 -9.25
CA SER A 16 -23.69 -39.19 -9.83
C SER A 16 -22.28 -38.85 -9.34
N GLY A 17 -21.28 -39.24 -10.13
CA GLY A 17 -19.95 -38.66 -10.06
C GLY A 17 -20.03 -37.21 -10.52
N ALA A 18 -20.54 -36.33 -9.67
CA ALA A 18 -20.28 -34.91 -9.79
C ALA A 18 -18.79 -34.74 -9.52
N LYS A 19 -17.97 -34.63 -10.58
CA LYS A 19 -16.68 -33.97 -10.45
C LYS A 19 -16.99 -32.61 -9.83
N ALA A 20 -16.46 -32.35 -8.64
CA ALA A 20 -16.40 -31.01 -8.11
C ALA A 20 -15.71 -30.17 -9.18
N VAL A 21 -16.47 -29.34 -9.87
CA VAL A 21 -15.92 -28.25 -10.67
C VAL A 21 -15.27 -27.36 -9.62
N SER A 22 -13.93 -27.38 -9.53
CA SER A 22 -13.26 -26.27 -8.83
C SER A 22 -13.76 -25.01 -9.52
N PRO A 23 -14.21 -23.98 -8.80
CA PRO A 23 -14.45 -22.68 -9.43
C PRO A 23 -13.22 -22.39 -10.29
N ASP A 24 -13.39 -22.15 -11.59
CA ASP A 24 -12.27 -21.73 -12.43
C ASP A 24 -11.61 -20.56 -11.69
N GLU A 25 -10.37 -20.74 -11.27
CA GLU A 25 -9.62 -19.71 -10.56
C GLU A 25 -9.60 -18.50 -11.50
N TYR A 26 -10.24 -17.40 -11.08
CA TYR A 26 -10.28 -16.19 -11.88
C TYR A 26 -8.84 -15.70 -12.06
N ASN A 27 -8.29 -15.96 -13.23
CA ASN A 27 -6.92 -15.64 -13.60
C ASN A 27 -6.94 -14.60 -14.74
N PRO A 28 -7.08 -13.31 -14.40
CA PRO A 28 -7.12 -12.26 -15.41
C PRO A 28 -5.79 -12.16 -16.16
N ASP A 29 -5.85 -11.75 -17.42
CA ASP A 29 -4.64 -11.35 -18.15
C ASP A 29 -4.04 -10.09 -17.51
N THR A 30 -2.94 -10.29 -16.77
CA THR A 30 -2.21 -9.23 -16.06
C THR A 30 -1.84 -8.06 -16.97
N GLN A 31 -1.43 -8.31 -18.21
CA GLN A 31 -1.03 -7.24 -19.12
C GLN A 31 -2.24 -6.44 -19.61
N ALA A 32 -3.35 -7.12 -19.89
CA ALA A 32 -4.60 -6.46 -20.26
C ALA A 32 -5.12 -5.57 -19.12
N VAL A 33 -5.08 -6.07 -17.87
CA VAL A 33 -5.47 -5.28 -16.70
C VAL A 33 -4.53 -4.11 -16.45
N LEU A 34 -3.21 -4.30 -16.59
CA LEU A 34 -2.24 -3.21 -16.44
C LEU A 34 -2.49 -2.12 -17.49
N ASN A 35 -2.71 -2.48 -18.75
CA ASN A 35 -3.03 -1.51 -19.80
C ASN A 35 -4.30 -0.71 -19.49
N LEU A 36 -5.32 -1.39 -18.96
CA LEU A 36 -6.57 -0.78 -18.51
C LEU A 36 -6.35 0.17 -17.32
N ILE A 37 -5.55 -0.21 -16.33
CA ILE A 37 -5.19 0.66 -15.20
C ILE A 37 -4.45 1.91 -15.70
N ARG A 38 -3.44 1.75 -16.56
CA ARG A 38 -2.67 2.88 -17.10
C ARG A 38 -3.56 3.87 -17.85
N ASN A 39 -4.44 3.38 -18.72
CA ASN A 39 -5.37 4.25 -19.45
C ASN A 39 -6.30 4.99 -18.49
N ASP A 40 -6.91 4.30 -17.52
CA ASP A 40 -7.78 4.94 -16.52
C ASP A 40 -7.02 5.99 -15.70
N LYS A 41 -5.77 5.72 -15.30
CA LYS A 41 -4.93 6.70 -14.58
C LYS A 41 -4.70 7.96 -15.42
N LEU A 42 -4.31 7.79 -16.68
CA LEU A 42 -4.04 8.90 -17.57
C LEU A 42 -5.30 9.70 -17.95
N ASP A 43 -6.45 9.04 -18.07
CA ASP A 43 -7.71 9.67 -18.48
C ASP A 43 -8.46 10.31 -17.29
N LEU A 44 -8.46 9.66 -16.12
CA LEU A 44 -9.30 10.03 -14.98
C LEU A 44 -8.53 10.73 -13.85
N ILE A 45 -7.26 10.41 -13.66
CA ILE A 45 -6.48 10.88 -12.51
C ILE A 45 -5.53 12.01 -12.89
N LEU A 46 -4.77 11.83 -13.98
CA LEU A 46 -3.75 12.77 -14.41
C LEU A 46 -4.27 14.22 -14.60
N PRO A 47 -5.45 14.47 -15.21
CA PRO A 47 -5.92 15.84 -15.39
C PRO A 47 -6.08 16.59 -14.07
N SER A 48 -6.71 15.95 -13.08
CA SER A 48 -6.90 16.56 -11.76
C SER A 48 -5.58 16.67 -11.00
N ALA A 49 -4.70 15.67 -11.09
CA ALA A 49 -3.40 15.72 -10.43
C ALA A 49 -2.53 16.88 -10.95
N MET A 50 -2.51 17.14 -12.26
CA MET A 50 -1.79 18.27 -12.85
C MET A 50 -2.36 19.62 -12.37
N ARG A 51 -3.69 19.77 -12.43
CA ARG A 51 -4.38 21.00 -12.04
C ARG A 51 -4.25 21.32 -10.56
N ASP A 52 -4.38 20.30 -9.71
CA ASP A 52 -4.27 20.45 -8.26
C ASP A 52 -2.84 20.82 -7.81
N ASN A 53 -1.84 20.65 -8.68
CA ASN A 53 -0.44 21.00 -8.46
C ASN A 53 0.02 22.21 -9.29
N ASP A 54 -0.90 22.96 -9.92
CA ASP A 54 -0.61 24.11 -10.78
C ASP A 54 0.41 23.81 -11.90
N VAL A 55 0.37 22.60 -12.47
CA VAL A 55 1.26 22.13 -13.54
C VAL A 55 0.55 22.20 -14.90
N ASP A 56 1.03 23.08 -15.78
CA ASP A 56 0.52 23.17 -17.16
C ASP A 56 1.13 22.07 -18.05
N MET A 57 2.37 21.67 -17.79
CA MET A 57 3.10 20.68 -18.57
C MET A 57 3.96 19.80 -17.68
N TRP A 58 3.89 18.47 -17.87
CA TRP A 58 4.75 17.51 -17.19
C TRP A 58 5.61 16.76 -18.20
N ILE A 59 6.94 16.91 -18.08
CA ILE A 59 7.92 16.25 -18.92
C ILE A 59 8.61 15.15 -18.13
N ASN A 60 8.36 13.90 -18.50
CA ASN A 60 9.13 12.75 -18.02
C ASN A 60 10.26 12.44 -19.00
N VAL A 61 11.48 12.47 -18.49
CA VAL A 61 12.69 12.17 -19.28
C VAL A 61 13.25 10.83 -18.89
N ALA A 62 13.34 9.92 -19.85
CA ALA A 62 13.95 8.60 -19.69
C ALA A 62 15.08 8.39 -20.72
N ARG A 63 15.99 7.46 -20.44
CA ARG A 63 17.09 7.10 -21.34
C ARG A 63 17.17 5.59 -21.42
N ASP A 64 17.42 5.07 -22.62
CA ASP A 64 17.70 3.65 -22.78
C ASP A 64 18.88 3.20 -21.89
N GLY A 65 18.75 2.02 -21.28
CA GLY A 65 19.66 1.50 -20.25
C GLY A 65 19.46 2.08 -18.84
N GLN A 66 18.59 3.08 -18.66
CA GLN A 66 18.14 3.58 -17.34
C GLN A 66 16.61 3.67 -17.34
N PRO A 67 15.90 2.56 -17.04
CA PRO A 67 14.44 2.53 -17.04
C PRO A 67 13.86 3.58 -16.09
N SER A 68 12.71 4.16 -16.47
CA SER A 68 12.01 5.10 -15.62
C SER A 68 11.46 4.40 -14.37
N SER A 69 11.51 5.10 -13.23
CA SER A 69 10.86 4.65 -12.00
C SER A 69 9.33 4.58 -12.12
N LEU A 70 8.76 5.14 -13.20
CA LEU A 70 7.33 5.14 -13.52
C LEU A 70 6.96 4.16 -14.66
N GLU A 71 7.77 3.12 -14.87
CA GLU A 71 7.47 2.09 -15.88
C GLU A 71 6.14 1.37 -15.62
N TYR A 72 5.70 1.23 -14.36
CA TYR A 72 4.36 0.72 -14.06
C TYR A 72 3.26 1.62 -14.62
N GLU A 73 3.45 2.94 -14.59
CA GLU A 73 2.47 3.92 -15.03
C GLU A 73 2.50 4.16 -16.55
N PHE A 74 3.68 4.12 -17.18
CA PHE A 74 3.84 4.53 -18.59
C PHE A 74 4.32 3.43 -19.53
N GLY A 75 4.80 2.31 -18.99
CA GLY A 75 5.57 1.34 -19.75
C GLY A 75 6.97 1.84 -20.07
N HIS A 76 7.70 1.03 -20.84
CA HIS A 76 9.06 1.36 -21.23
C HIS A 76 9.09 2.43 -22.35
N PHE A 77 9.88 3.48 -22.15
CA PHE A 77 10.12 4.51 -23.15
C PHE A 77 11.53 5.13 -22.97
N ASP A 78 12.05 5.72 -24.03
CA ASP A 78 13.27 6.53 -24.01
C ASP A 78 13.02 7.89 -24.68
N GLY A 79 13.53 8.98 -24.09
CA GLY A 79 13.32 10.34 -24.58
C GLY A 79 12.40 11.15 -23.69
N TYR A 80 11.47 11.89 -24.29
CA TYR A 80 10.63 12.88 -23.62
C TYR A 80 9.16 12.53 -23.80
N LEU A 81 8.55 11.99 -22.74
CA LEU A 81 7.10 11.83 -22.62
C LEU A 81 6.53 13.08 -21.96
N ILE A 82 5.69 13.80 -22.68
CA ILE A 82 5.16 15.10 -22.28
C ILE A 82 3.64 15.02 -22.17
N PHE A 83 3.12 15.47 -21.04
CA PHE A 83 1.71 15.68 -20.78
C PHE A 83 1.44 17.17 -20.71
N THR A 84 0.48 17.68 -21.48
CA THR A 84 0.14 19.11 -21.51
C THR A 84 -1.34 19.30 -21.23
N ASP A 85 -1.69 20.10 -20.22
CA ASP A 85 -3.09 20.47 -19.98
C ASP A 85 -3.54 21.52 -20.99
N THR A 86 -4.45 21.13 -21.88
CA THR A 86 -5.05 22.03 -22.89
C THR A 86 -6.30 22.74 -22.37
N GLY A 87 -6.71 22.45 -21.13
CA GLY A 87 -8.00 22.83 -20.55
C GLY A 87 -9.10 21.80 -20.83
N GLU A 88 -9.21 21.31 -22.07
CA GLU A 88 -10.21 20.29 -22.44
C GLU A 88 -9.78 18.88 -22.06
N HIS A 89 -8.51 18.55 -22.30
CA HIS A 89 -7.91 17.25 -21.98
C HIS A 89 -6.39 17.39 -21.77
N ILE A 90 -5.76 16.32 -21.30
CA ILE A 90 -4.30 16.21 -21.25
C ILE A 90 -3.81 15.65 -22.58
N GLU A 91 -3.18 16.49 -23.40
CA GLU A 91 -2.53 16.07 -24.64
C GLU A 91 -1.25 15.29 -24.32
N ARG A 92 -1.05 14.16 -24.99
CA ARG A 92 0.12 13.28 -24.81
C ARG A 92 1.04 13.43 -26.00
N ALA A 93 2.26 13.91 -25.74
CA ALA A 93 3.29 14.01 -26.75
C ALA A 93 4.49 13.12 -26.41
N MET A 94 5.08 12.48 -27.41
CA MET A 94 6.24 11.62 -27.23
C MET A 94 7.31 11.94 -28.26
N PHE A 95 8.49 12.34 -27.77
CA PHE A 95 9.66 12.65 -28.58
C PHE A 95 10.81 11.72 -28.19
N GLY A 96 10.95 10.60 -28.89
CA GLY A 96 11.93 9.57 -28.56
C GLY A 96 11.55 8.20 -29.10
N GLY A 97 12.20 7.15 -28.61
CA GLY A 97 11.79 5.78 -28.86
C GLY A 97 10.56 5.42 -28.03
N ILE A 98 9.48 5.02 -28.69
CA ILE A 98 8.44 4.20 -28.06
C ILE A 98 8.81 2.76 -28.37
N PHE A 99 9.11 1.96 -27.35
CA PHE A 99 9.00 0.51 -27.52
C PHE A 99 7.52 0.18 -27.62
N THR A 100 6.99 0.15 -28.84
CA THR A 100 5.60 -0.25 -29.15
C THR A 100 5.38 -1.77 -28.99
N GLY A 101 6.08 -2.39 -28.04
CA GLY A 101 5.78 -3.74 -27.56
C GLY A 101 4.54 -3.71 -26.66
N PRO A 102 4.02 -4.89 -26.28
CA PRO A 102 2.96 -4.98 -25.28
C PRO A 102 3.34 -4.21 -24.02
N GLY A 103 2.54 -3.19 -23.65
CA GLY A 103 2.68 -2.48 -22.38
C GLY A 103 3.21 -1.04 -22.42
N GLY A 104 3.37 -0.40 -23.58
CA GLY A 104 3.65 1.05 -23.66
C GLY A 104 2.41 1.93 -23.43
N ILE A 105 2.63 3.24 -23.24
CA ILE A 105 1.56 4.24 -23.17
C ILE A 105 0.73 4.26 -24.46
N ASN A 106 -0.59 4.31 -24.33
CA ASN A 106 -1.54 4.38 -25.45
C ASN A 106 -2.03 5.81 -25.69
N ASN A 107 -2.65 6.01 -26.87
CA ASN A 107 -3.30 7.25 -27.28
C ASN A 107 -2.35 8.46 -27.23
N VAL A 108 -1.16 8.32 -27.81
CA VAL A 108 -0.24 9.45 -27.99
C VAL A 108 -0.74 10.33 -29.13
N ASP A 109 -1.02 11.59 -28.83
CA ASP A 109 -1.60 12.58 -29.76
C ASP A 109 -0.54 13.18 -30.69
N VAL A 110 0.66 13.41 -30.16
CA VAL A 110 1.78 14.00 -30.89
C VAL A 110 3.00 13.10 -30.82
N ILE A 111 3.46 12.62 -31.99
CA ILE A 111 4.66 11.78 -32.10
C ILE A 111 5.74 12.59 -32.80
N GLY A 112 6.90 12.73 -32.15
CA GLY A 112 8.07 13.38 -32.72
C GLY A 112 8.62 12.65 -33.95
N SER A 113 9.35 13.38 -34.80
CA SER A 113 9.92 12.78 -36.00
C SER A 113 10.96 11.70 -35.71
N THR A 114 11.26 10.90 -36.74
CA THR A 114 12.39 9.96 -36.70
C THR A 114 13.73 10.67 -36.43
N LYS A 115 13.87 11.97 -36.75
CA LYS A 115 15.09 12.74 -36.48
C LYS A 115 15.32 12.85 -34.97
N VAL A 116 14.32 13.31 -34.22
CA VAL A 116 14.42 13.42 -32.75
C VAL A 116 14.54 12.06 -32.09
N ALA A 117 13.79 11.05 -32.55
CA ALA A 117 13.87 9.70 -32.00
C ALA A 117 15.28 9.10 -32.15
N ARG A 118 15.91 9.25 -33.33
CA ARG A 118 17.30 8.81 -33.55
C ARG A 118 18.29 9.58 -32.68
N ALA A 119 18.09 10.88 -32.50
CA ALA A 119 18.96 11.69 -31.65
C ALA A 119 18.87 11.28 -30.17
N VAL A 120 17.67 10.93 -29.68
CA VAL A 120 17.47 10.34 -28.34
C VAL A 120 18.22 9.02 -28.19
N ALA A 121 18.13 8.14 -29.19
CA ALA A 121 18.85 6.86 -29.24
C ALA A 121 20.37 7.00 -29.46
N GLY A 122 20.91 8.23 -29.45
CA GLY A 122 22.35 8.50 -29.53
C GLY A 122 22.94 8.51 -30.93
N TYR A 123 22.13 8.43 -31.99
CA TYR A 123 22.62 8.61 -33.35
C TYR A 123 23.00 10.08 -33.59
N GLU A 124 24.14 10.30 -34.25
CA GLU A 124 24.58 11.63 -34.68
C GLU A 124 24.62 12.63 -33.51
N TYR A 125 25.01 12.16 -32.32
CA TYR A 125 25.07 12.98 -31.11
C TYR A 125 26.08 14.13 -31.23
N ASP A 126 25.55 15.35 -31.24
CA ASP A 126 26.30 16.59 -31.10
C ASP A 126 25.80 17.35 -29.85
N PRO A 127 26.66 17.62 -28.85
CA PRO A 127 26.26 18.34 -27.64
C PRO A 127 26.02 19.85 -27.86
N GLU A 128 26.50 20.41 -28.98
CA GLU A 128 26.38 21.83 -29.33
C GLU A 128 25.24 22.08 -30.32
N ASP A 129 24.95 21.15 -31.24
CA ASP A 129 23.81 21.23 -32.15
C ASP A 129 22.55 20.53 -31.58
N LEU A 130 21.59 21.34 -31.11
CA LEU A 130 20.31 20.86 -30.61
C LEU A 130 19.18 20.90 -31.65
N SER A 131 19.47 21.13 -32.94
CA SER A 131 18.46 21.22 -34.00
C SER A 131 17.66 19.93 -34.22
N ALA A 132 18.16 18.79 -33.73
CA ALA A 132 17.40 17.53 -33.71
C ALA A 132 16.25 17.54 -32.69
N TYR A 133 16.25 18.46 -31.73
CA TYR A 133 15.25 18.59 -30.66
C TYR A 133 14.35 19.82 -30.85
N ASP A 134 14.47 20.54 -31.98
CA ASP A 134 13.68 21.76 -32.25
C ASP A 134 12.17 21.50 -32.19
N GLU A 135 11.71 20.30 -32.54
CA GLU A 135 10.30 19.90 -32.43
C GLU A 135 9.80 19.96 -30.98
N ILE A 136 10.62 19.58 -30.00
CA ILE A 136 10.28 19.69 -28.56
C ILE A 136 10.18 21.17 -28.20
N ARG A 137 11.16 21.98 -28.60
CA ARG A 137 11.13 23.43 -28.34
C ARG A 137 9.89 24.08 -28.95
N GLN A 138 9.54 23.73 -30.19
CA GLN A 138 8.37 24.26 -30.89
C GLN A 138 7.07 23.81 -30.21
N TYR A 139 7.00 22.55 -29.78
CA TYR A 139 5.87 22.01 -29.04
C TYR A 139 5.65 22.78 -27.73
N VAL A 140 6.70 22.98 -26.94
CA VAL A 140 6.64 23.75 -25.70
C VAL A 140 6.29 25.21 -25.98
N ALA A 141 6.87 25.81 -27.02
CA ALA A 141 6.61 27.21 -27.37
C ALA A 141 5.17 27.45 -27.86
N LYS A 142 4.58 26.49 -28.56
CA LYS A 142 3.18 26.52 -29.01
C LYS A 142 2.21 26.54 -27.82
N ASN A 143 2.51 25.78 -26.77
CA ASN A 143 1.67 25.66 -25.58
C ASN A 143 1.96 26.72 -24.51
N ASP A 144 3.14 27.35 -24.53
CA ASP A 144 3.60 28.41 -23.61
C ASP A 144 3.29 28.15 -22.11
N PRO A 145 3.64 26.97 -21.56
CA PRO A 145 3.26 26.58 -20.19
C PRO A 145 3.92 27.52 -19.17
N LYS A 146 3.17 27.94 -18.15
CA LYS A 146 3.69 28.76 -17.03
C LYS A 146 4.47 27.93 -16.03
N THR A 147 4.08 26.66 -15.84
CA THR A 147 4.75 25.70 -14.96
C THR A 147 5.08 24.42 -15.72
N ILE A 148 6.34 23.97 -15.65
CA ILE A 148 6.82 22.73 -16.27
C ILE A 148 7.34 21.80 -15.18
N ALA A 149 6.60 20.74 -14.83
CA ALA A 149 7.07 19.72 -13.91
C ALA A 149 8.05 18.77 -14.62
N VAL A 150 9.15 18.41 -13.96
CA VAL A 150 10.14 17.44 -14.45
C VAL A 150 10.44 16.42 -13.36
N ASN A 151 10.69 15.16 -13.76
CA ASN A 151 10.93 13.99 -12.90
C ASN A 151 12.29 14.01 -12.16
N TYR A 152 12.48 15.04 -11.32
CA TYR A 152 13.50 15.10 -10.24
C TYR A 152 12.84 15.36 -8.88
N SER A 153 13.45 14.92 -7.79
CA SER A 153 12.98 15.20 -6.41
C SER A 153 14.13 15.16 -5.40
N ASP A 154 13.97 15.87 -4.28
CA ASP A 154 14.95 15.85 -3.17
C ASP A 154 14.73 14.67 -2.21
N TRP A 155 13.48 14.20 -2.07
CA TRP A 155 13.12 13.18 -1.08
C TRP A 155 12.40 11.96 -1.67
N LEU A 156 11.85 12.09 -2.89
CA LEU A 156 11.02 11.09 -3.52
C LEU A 156 11.75 10.32 -4.61
N SER A 157 12.32 9.17 -4.26
CA SER A 157 13.14 8.37 -5.19
C SER A 157 12.42 7.92 -6.46
N VAL A 158 11.10 7.64 -6.42
CA VAL A 158 10.32 7.30 -7.62
C VAL A 158 10.14 8.50 -8.58
N ALA A 159 10.33 9.72 -8.08
CA ALA A 159 10.25 10.95 -8.85
C ALA A 159 11.63 11.52 -9.21
N ASP A 160 12.72 10.81 -8.90
CA ASP A 160 14.10 11.27 -9.13
C ASP A 160 14.86 10.37 -10.11
N ASP A 161 14.32 10.19 -11.32
CA ASP A 161 14.91 9.35 -12.37
C ASP A 161 15.58 10.15 -13.51
N ILE A 162 15.39 11.46 -13.62
CA ILE A 162 16.16 12.28 -14.57
C ILE A 162 17.61 12.45 -14.11
N SER A 163 18.58 11.99 -14.91
CA SER A 163 19.99 12.26 -14.59
C SER A 163 20.33 13.75 -14.75
N TYR A 164 21.33 14.23 -13.99
CA TYR A 164 21.86 15.60 -14.13
C TYR A 164 22.16 16.00 -15.58
N THR A 165 22.74 15.09 -16.36
CA THR A 165 23.05 15.34 -17.78
C THR A 165 21.80 15.48 -18.66
N GLN A 166 20.74 14.72 -18.38
CA GLN A 166 19.44 14.87 -19.07
C GLN A 166 18.78 16.19 -18.69
N PHE A 167 18.82 16.58 -17.41
CA PHE A 167 18.26 17.85 -16.94
C PHE A 167 18.94 19.05 -17.61
N LEU A 168 20.27 19.06 -17.68
CA LEU A 168 21.02 20.11 -18.37
C LEU A 168 20.67 20.17 -19.87
N LYS A 169 20.55 19.01 -20.52
CA LYS A 169 20.18 18.93 -21.94
C LYS A 169 18.76 19.45 -22.18
N LEU A 170 17.79 19.01 -21.35
CA LEU A 170 16.42 19.51 -21.38
C LEU A 170 16.39 21.04 -21.21
N SER A 171 17.11 21.57 -20.22
CA SER A 171 17.19 23.02 -19.98
C SER A 171 17.69 23.78 -21.22
N LYS A 172 18.70 23.26 -21.93
CA LYS A 172 19.18 23.85 -23.19
C LYS A 172 18.15 23.76 -24.33
N ILE A 173 17.45 22.63 -24.46
CA ILE A 173 16.38 22.43 -25.45
C ILE A 173 15.26 23.44 -25.24
N LEU A 174 14.79 23.57 -23.99
CA LEU A 174 13.73 24.50 -23.61
C LEU A 174 14.15 25.97 -23.78
N GLY A 175 15.42 26.28 -23.53
CA GLY A 175 15.95 27.64 -23.54
C GLY A 175 15.55 28.43 -22.30
N GLU A 176 16.19 29.60 -22.11
CA GLU A 176 16.12 30.37 -20.86
C GLU A 176 14.69 30.63 -20.36
N LYS A 177 13.78 31.05 -21.25
CA LYS A 177 12.38 31.35 -20.91
C LYS A 177 11.67 30.20 -20.20
N TYR A 178 11.76 28.98 -20.75
CA TYR A 178 11.02 27.82 -20.25
C TYR A 178 11.82 27.04 -19.21
N ALA A 179 13.15 27.07 -19.27
CA ALA A 179 14.00 26.47 -18.24
C ALA A 179 13.77 27.13 -16.86
N GLN A 180 13.51 28.44 -16.81
CA GLN A 180 13.15 29.16 -15.57
C GLN A 180 11.77 28.77 -15.01
N ARG A 181 10.95 28.02 -15.76
CA ARG A 181 9.62 27.55 -15.35
C ARG A 181 9.61 26.09 -14.91
N ILE A 182 10.79 25.44 -14.88
CA ILE A 182 10.92 24.06 -14.43
C ILE A 182 10.74 23.99 -12.91
N VAL A 183 9.91 23.06 -12.47
CA VAL A 183 9.72 22.67 -11.07
C VAL A 183 9.83 21.15 -10.92
N SER A 184 10.02 20.68 -9.68
CA SER A 184 9.99 19.25 -9.39
C SER A 184 8.60 18.67 -9.62
N ALA A 185 8.53 17.44 -10.13
CA ALA A 185 7.29 16.69 -10.26
C ALA A 185 6.91 15.91 -8.99
N GLU A 186 7.59 16.09 -7.86
CA GLU A 186 7.40 15.25 -6.66
C GLU A 186 5.96 15.22 -6.13
N TYR A 187 5.31 16.38 -5.99
CA TYR A 187 3.92 16.47 -5.54
C TYR A 187 2.94 15.99 -6.61
N LEU A 188 3.20 16.28 -7.88
CA LEU A 188 2.40 15.78 -8.99
C LEU A 188 2.43 14.24 -9.04
N ILE A 189 3.62 13.63 -8.96
CA ILE A 189 3.79 12.17 -8.95
C ILE A 189 3.15 11.57 -7.70
N THR A 190 3.26 12.26 -6.56
CA THR A 190 2.60 11.86 -5.31
C THR A 190 1.09 11.78 -5.47
N ASP A 191 0.47 12.86 -5.94
CA ASP A 191 -0.98 12.92 -6.16
C ASP A 191 -1.43 11.96 -7.27
N TYR A 192 -0.64 11.86 -8.35
CA TYR A 192 -0.92 10.94 -9.43
C TYR A 192 -0.91 9.50 -8.96
N ARG A 193 0.08 9.05 -8.18
CA ARG A 193 0.20 7.65 -7.73
C ARG A 193 -0.76 7.30 -6.59
N SER A 194 -0.95 8.20 -5.62
CA SER A 194 -1.79 7.94 -4.43
C SER A 194 -3.28 7.82 -4.77
N ARG A 195 -3.77 8.53 -5.79
CA ARG A 195 -5.15 8.42 -6.28
C ARG A 195 -5.34 7.13 -7.07
N ARG A 196 -6.14 6.20 -6.55
CA ARG A 196 -6.37 4.90 -7.18
C ARG A 196 -7.58 4.90 -8.10
N THR A 197 -7.45 4.15 -9.19
CA THR A 197 -8.58 3.76 -10.03
C THR A 197 -9.39 2.67 -9.33
N LEU A 198 -10.65 2.50 -9.73
CA LEU A 198 -11.48 1.40 -9.21
C LEU A 198 -10.86 0.02 -9.50
N ARG A 199 -10.15 -0.12 -10.63
CA ARG A 199 -9.44 -1.36 -10.96
C ARG A 199 -8.32 -1.65 -9.97
N GLU A 200 -7.52 -0.66 -9.60
CA GLU A 200 -6.50 -0.82 -8.57
C GLU A 200 -7.10 -1.19 -7.21
N ILE A 201 -8.25 -0.61 -6.83
CA ILE A 201 -8.97 -0.98 -5.60
C ILE A 201 -9.44 -2.45 -5.66
N VAL A 202 -9.98 -2.91 -6.80
CA VAL A 202 -10.35 -4.32 -7.00
C VAL A 202 -9.12 -5.22 -6.91
N VAL A 203 -7.98 -4.79 -7.46
CA VAL A 203 -6.71 -5.51 -7.32
C VAL A 203 -6.30 -5.65 -5.87
N GLN A 204 -6.23 -4.54 -5.14
CA GLN A 204 -5.92 -4.56 -3.72
C GLN A 204 -6.88 -5.46 -2.95
N THR A 205 -8.19 -5.34 -3.18
CA THR A 205 -9.24 -6.11 -2.48
C THR A 205 -9.06 -7.61 -2.63
N ASN A 206 -8.84 -8.09 -3.86
CA ASN A 206 -8.64 -9.51 -4.12
C ASN A 206 -7.30 -10.02 -3.56
N THR A 207 -6.23 -9.23 -3.64
CA THR A 207 -4.95 -9.57 -3.00
C THR A 207 -5.10 -9.74 -1.50
N LEU A 208 -5.84 -8.85 -0.82
CA LEU A 208 -6.10 -8.93 0.61
C LEU A 208 -6.97 -10.14 0.97
N GLU A 209 -7.98 -10.46 0.18
CA GLU A 209 -8.83 -11.62 0.43
C GLU A 209 -8.04 -12.94 0.29
N ILE A 210 -7.16 -13.05 -0.72
CA ILE A 210 -6.27 -14.20 -0.86
C ILE A 210 -5.33 -14.31 0.34
N ALA A 211 -4.74 -13.20 0.78
CA ALA A 211 -3.87 -13.17 1.96
C ALA A 211 -4.63 -13.60 3.21
N ARG A 212 -5.85 -13.11 3.41
CA ARG A 212 -6.73 -13.51 4.52
C ARG A 212 -7.01 -15.01 4.48
N GLN A 213 -7.36 -15.57 3.33
CA GLN A 213 -7.60 -17.02 3.19
C GLN A 213 -6.34 -17.85 3.51
N ASN A 214 -5.17 -17.40 3.03
CA ASN A 214 -3.89 -18.02 3.35
C ASN A 214 -3.58 -17.95 4.85
N ALA A 215 -3.82 -16.80 5.48
CA ALA A 215 -3.64 -16.60 6.92
C ALA A 215 -4.52 -17.56 7.73
N LEU A 216 -5.81 -17.67 7.40
CA LEU A 216 -6.74 -18.58 8.10
C LEU A 216 -6.39 -20.05 7.89
N LYS A 217 -5.94 -20.41 6.69
CA LYS A 217 -5.44 -21.75 6.38
C LYS A 217 -4.21 -22.08 7.24
N ASN A 218 -3.28 -21.15 7.37
CA ASN A 218 -2.10 -21.33 8.21
C ASN A 218 -2.46 -21.41 9.70
N LEU A 219 -3.36 -20.56 10.17
CA LEU A 219 -3.89 -20.61 11.53
C LEU A 219 -4.49 -21.98 11.87
N SER A 220 -5.29 -22.55 10.95
CA SER A 220 -5.96 -23.85 11.14
C SER A 220 -5.00 -25.03 11.27
N ARG A 221 -3.71 -24.86 10.94
CA ARG A 221 -2.67 -25.90 11.04
C ARG A 221 -1.88 -25.85 12.34
N ILE A 222 -2.10 -24.84 13.18
CA ILE A 222 -1.41 -24.71 14.46
C ILE A 222 -1.88 -25.80 15.41
N ILE A 223 -0.93 -26.61 15.88
CA ILE A 223 -1.10 -27.59 16.95
C ILE A 223 -0.32 -27.06 18.16
N PRO A 224 -0.99 -26.63 19.24
CA PRO A 224 -0.33 -26.13 20.44
C PRO A 224 0.65 -27.16 21.02
N GLY A 225 1.85 -26.70 21.38
CA GLY A 225 2.94 -27.52 21.89
C GLY A 225 3.73 -28.27 20.81
N VAL A 226 3.38 -28.13 19.53
CA VAL A 226 4.05 -28.83 18.41
C VAL A 226 4.49 -27.86 17.32
N THR A 227 3.57 -27.06 16.79
CA THR A 227 3.83 -26.16 15.65
C THR A 227 4.70 -24.99 16.08
N THR A 228 5.77 -24.71 15.33
CA THR A 228 6.58 -23.50 15.52
C THR A 228 6.04 -22.32 14.71
N ILE A 229 6.48 -21.09 15.05
CA ILE A 229 6.23 -19.90 14.22
C ILE A 229 6.73 -20.13 12.78
N GLY A 230 7.91 -20.74 12.63
CA GLY A 230 8.50 -21.09 11.33
C GLY A 230 7.64 -22.05 10.52
N ASP A 231 7.01 -23.03 11.17
CA ASP A 231 6.13 -24.02 10.51
C ASP A 231 4.82 -23.41 10.01
N CYS A 232 4.31 -22.39 10.70
CA CYS A 232 3.03 -21.75 10.36
C CYS A 232 3.09 -20.94 9.05
N ALA A 233 4.28 -20.51 8.62
CA ALA A 233 4.47 -19.63 7.46
C ALA A 233 3.52 -18.40 7.47
N CYS A 234 3.42 -17.70 8.62
CA CYS A 234 2.37 -16.72 8.87
C CYS A 234 2.81 -15.40 9.58
N ASP A 235 4.10 -15.00 9.47
CA ASP A 235 4.74 -13.88 10.21
C ASP A 235 4.18 -13.64 11.63
N ALA A 236 4.04 -14.71 12.42
CA ALA A 236 3.39 -14.61 13.72
C ALA A 236 4.25 -13.80 14.71
N ARG A 237 3.58 -12.94 15.47
CA ARG A 237 4.16 -12.08 16.50
C ARG A 237 3.41 -12.32 17.80
N ILE A 238 4.06 -12.97 18.76
CA ILE A 238 3.44 -13.21 20.07
C ILE A 238 3.40 -11.87 20.82
N TYR A 239 2.22 -11.47 21.26
CA TYR A 239 2.00 -10.27 22.08
C TYR A 239 1.95 -10.60 23.57
N TYR A 240 1.43 -11.79 23.90
CA TYR A 240 1.38 -12.31 25.25
C TYR A 240 1.55 -13.83 25.25
N SER A 241 2.22 -14.35 26.29
CA SER A 241 2.32 -15.78 26.56
C SER A 241 2.26 -16.01 28.06
N ASP A 242 1.42 -16.94 28.48
CA ASP A 242 1.26 -17.40 29.87
C ASP A 242 2.44 -18.29 30.32
N LYS A 243 2.97 -19.11 29.40
CA LYS A 243 3.96 -20.15 29.71
C LYS A 243 5.40 -19.77 29.40
N SER A 244 5.59 -18.82 28.50
CA SER A 244 6.91 -18.57 27.92
C SER A 244 7.49 -17.25 28.41
N GLU A 245 8.72 -17.33 28.91
CA GLU A 245 9.53 -16.14 29.19
C GLU A 245 10.08 -15.53 27.89
N ARG A 246 10.37 -14.23 27.92
CA ARG A 246 10.99 -13.54 26.79
C ARG A 246 12.45 -13.99 26.62
N ILE A 247 12.92 -14.00 25.38
CA ILE A 247 14.29 -14.39 25.02
C ILE A 247 15.22 -13.16 24.88
N ARG A 248 14.64 -11.96 24.77
CA ARG A 248 15.36 -10.68 24.59
C ARG A 248 14.58 -9.51 25.19
N GLU A 249 15.18 -8.31 25.18
CA GLU A 249 14.42 -7.07 25.45
C GLU A 249 13.24 -7.00 24.45
N PRO A 250 12.02 -6.81 24.96
CA PRO A 250 10.83 -6.79 24.13
C PRO A 250 10.77 -5.51 23.29
N HIS A 251 10.03 -5.60 22.19
CA HIS A 251 9.79 -4.45 21.32
C HIS A 251 8.34 -3.99 21.49
N ALA A 252 8.08 -2.72 21.19
CA ALA A 252 6.73 -2.16 21.24
C ALA A 252 5.73 -2.99 20.40
N THR A 253 6.20 -3.65 19.35
CA THR A 253 5.40 -4.39 18.37
C THR A 253 5.40 -5.91 18.54
N SER A 254 6.14 -6.48 19.50
CA SER A 254 6.13 -7.93 19.79
C SER A 254 6.83 -8.31 21.10
N TRP A 255 6.28 -9.31 21.79
CA TRP A 255 6.89 -9.95 22.96
C TRP A 255 7.86 -11.07 22.58
N ILE A 256 7.42 -12.03 21.73
CA ILE A 256 8.28 -13.08 21.14
C ILE A 256 8.09 -13.07 19.62
N ARG A 257 9.22 -13.10 18.90
CA ARG A 257 9.28 -13.25 17.44
C ARG A 257 10.57 -13.98 17.07
N HIS A 258 10.50 -15.31 16.97
CA HIS A 258 11.60 -16.16 16.51
C HIS A 258 11.02 -17.43 15.86
N PRO A 259 11.54 -17.88 14.70
CA PRO A 259 10.98 -19.02 13.98
C PRO A 259 10.87 -20.29 14.83
N ASP A 260 11.84 -20.57 15.70
CA ASP A 260 11.85 -21.79 16.53
C ASP A 260 10.89 -21.77 17.74
N TYR A 261 10.17 -20.67 17.97
CA TYR A 261 9.20 -20.63 19.06
C TYR A 261 8.02 -21.55 18.78
N VAL A 262 7.74 -22.47 19.70
CA VAL A 262 6.60 -23.40 19.63
C VAL A 262 5.39 -22.73 20.27
N PHE A 263 4.29 -22.58 19.52
CA PHE A 263 3.04 -22.03 20.03
C PHE A 263 2.55 -22.79 21.26
N GLN A 264 2.16 -22.07 22.30
CA GLN A 264 1.68 -22.62 23.57
C GLN A 264 0.22 -22.24 23.83
N LYS A 265 -0.48 -23.08 24.59
CA LYS A 265 -1.74 -22.67 25.23
C LYS A 265 -1.50 -21.44 26.12
N GLY A 266 -2.37 -20.44 26.00
CA GLY A 266 -2.22 -19.13 26.63
C GLY A 266 -1.49 -18.09 25.77
N ASP A 267 -1.09 -18.42 24.54
CA ASP A 267 -0.49 -17.45 23.63
C ASP A 267 -1.56 -16.58 22.97
N PHE A 268 -1.35 -15.26 23.01
CA PHE A 268 -2.08 -14.28 22.21
C PHE A 268 -1.11 -13.63 21.23
N PHE A 269 -1.45 -13.65 19.95
CA PHE A 269 -0.52 -13.27 18.89
C PHE A 269 -1.23 -12.65 17.68
N ALA A 270 -0.51 -11.78 16.98
CA ALA A 270 -0.88 -11.38 15.64
C ALA A 270 -0.25 -12.32 14.60
N PHE A 271 -0.91 -12.48 13.47
CA PHE A 271 -0.43 -13.25 12.32
C PHE A 271 -0.94 -12.61 11.03
N SER A 272 -0.21 -12.83 9.94
CA SER A 272 -0.57 -12.37 8.61
C SER A 272 -0.46 -13.51 7.60
N GLY A 273 -1.09 -13.34 6.45
CA GLY A 273 -0.90 -14.22 5.30
C GLY A 273 -0.22 -13.47 4.18
N ASP A 274 0.51 -14.20 3.35
CA ASP A 274 1.06 -13.66 2.12
C ASP A 274 0.07 -13.82 0.97
N ALA A 275 0.13 -12.92 0.01
CA ALA A 275 -0.55 -13.06 -1.26
C ALA A 275 0.34 -12.57 -2.39
N ASN A 276 0.23 -13.25 -3.53
CA ASN A 276 0.71 -12.75 -4.80
C ASN A 276 -0.41 -12.94 -5.82
N TRP A 277 -1.17 -11.88 -6.08
CA TRP A 277 -2.24 -11.87 -7.06
C TRP A 277 -2.00 -10.71 -8.02
N MET A 278 -1.95 -11.02 -9.31
CA MET A 278 -1.53 -10.11 -10.38
C MET A 278 -0.08 -9.61 -10.19
N ASP A 279 0.87 -10.37 -10.74
CA ASP A 279 2.29 -10.03 -10.69
C ASP A 279 2.63 -8.87 -11.64
N PHE A 280 2.77 -7.67 -11.09
CA PHE A 280 3.27 -6.48 -11.78
C PHE A 280 4.76 -6.24 -11.46
N GLY A 281 5.49 -7.30 -11.12
CA GLY A 281 6.88 -7.24 -10.68
C GLY A 281 7.02 -6.44 -9.38
N PRO A 282 7.97 -5.49 -9.30
CA PRO A 282 8.17 -4.64 -8.12
C PRO A 282 6.95 -3.78 -7.73
N ASN A 283 5.99 -3.61 -8.65
CA ASN A 283 4.77 -2.83 -8.43
C ASN A 283 3.55 -3.74 -8.20
N SER A 284 3.74 -4.95 -7.70
CA SER A 284 2.63 -5.80 -7.26
C SER A 284 1.99 -5.21 -5.99
N PHE A 285 0.68 -5.42 -5.83
CA PHE A 285 -0.05 -4.90 -4.67
C PHE A 285 0.36 -5.66 -3.41
N GLY A 286 0.76 -4.91 -2.38
CA GLY A 286 1.22 -5.48 -1.12
C GLY A 286 0.10 -5.79 -0.13
N VAL A 287 0.47 -6.46 0.96
CA VAL A 287 -0.41 -6.75 2.09
C VAL A 287 0.22 -6.21 3.36
N ASP A 288 -0.62 -5.70 4.25
CA ASP A 288 -0.22 -5.31 5.60
C ASP A 288 -1.36 -5.55 6.58
N THR A 289 -1.81 -6.80 6.62
CA THR A 289 -2.97 -7.21 7.41
C THR A 289 -2.51 -7.94 8.67
N LYS A 290 -3.05 -7.56 9.83
CA LYS A 290 -2.78 -8.23 11.11
C LYS A 290 -4.06 -8.86 11.63
N HIS A 291 -4.16 -10.17 11.52
CA HIS A 291 -5.17 -10.96 12.23
C HIS A 291 -4.67 -11.34 13.61
N HIS A 292 -5.57 -11.69 14.52
CA HIS A 292 -5.22 -11.95 15.91
C HIS A 292 -5.84 -13.24 16.40
N ALA A 293 -5.07 -14.04 17.13
CA ALA A 293 -5.51 -15.31 17.66
C ALA A 293 -5.08 -15.52 19.10
N TYR A 294 -5.88 -16.29 19.82
CA TYR A 294 -5.60 -16.77 21.16
C TYR A 294 -5.72 -18.29 21.22
N ILE A 295 -4.76 -18.94 21.86
CA ILE A 295 -4.80 -20.39 22.10
C ILE A 295 -5.33 -20.62 23.51
N LEU A 296 -6.49 -21.27 23.63
CA LEU A 296 -7.14 -21.49 24.93
C LEU A 296 -6.27 -22.35 25.85
N ARG A 297 -6.24 -21.98 27.14
CA ARG A 297 -5.72 -22.83 28.21
C ARG A 297 -6.71 -23.94 28.54
N ASP A 298 -6.22 -24.95 29.25
CA ASP A 298 -7.08 -26.06 29.69
C ASP A 298 -8.18 -25.51 30.62
N GLY A 299 -9.43 -25.77 30.27
CA GLY A 299 -10.59 -25.29 31.03
C GLY A 299 -11.06 -23.86 30.68
N GLU A 300 -10.44 -23.20 29.70
CA GLU A 300 -10.96 -21.95 29.14
C GLU A 300 -11.91 -22.23 27.98
N ASP A 301 -13.02 -21.51 27.95
CA ASP A 301 -13.97 -21.52 26.83
C ASP A 301 -13.86 -20.26 25.95
N ASN A 302 -13.20 -19.21 26.46
CA ASN A 302 -13.09 -17.91 25.80
C ASN A 302 -11.75 -17.23 26.12
N VAL A 303 -11.44 -16.16 25.39
CA VAL A 303 -10.30 -15.28 25.67
C VAL A 303 -10.43 -14.69 27.09
N PRO A 304 -9.35 -14.63 27.89
CA PRO A 304 -9.36 -14.01 29.23
C PRO A 304 -9.87 -12.57 29.22
N ASP A 305 -10.64 -12.19 30.25
CA ASP A 305 -11.28 -10.88 30.37
C ASP A 305 -10.31 -9.70 30.21
N GLU A 306 -9.07 -9.80 30.72
CA GLU A 306 -8.08 -8.72 30.60
C GLU A 306 -7.56 -8.55 29.17
N LEU A 307 -7.34 -9.65 28.45
CA LEU A 307 -6.97 -9.61 27.03
C LEU A 307 -8.14 -9.12 26.17
N GLN A 308 -9.36 -9.54 26.51
CA GLN A 308 -10.57 -9.05 25.87
C GLN A 308 -10.75 -7.53 26.10
N TYR A 309 -10.48 -7.03 27.31
CA TYR A 309 -10.51 -5.59 27.60
C TYR A 309 -9.49 -4.82 26.75
N ALA A 310 -8.25 -5.28 26.66
CA ALA A 310 -7.23 -4.65 25.81
C ALA A 310 -7.64 -4.65 24.32
N TRP A 311 -8.23 -5.75 23.85
CA TRP A 311 -8.80 -5.85 22.51
C TRP A 311 -9.92 -4.84 22.27
N ASP A 312 -10.86 -4.72 23.22
CA ASP A 312 -11.98 -3.80 23.11
C ASP A 312 -11.53 -2.33 23.13
N GLN A 313 -10.49 -1.98 23.89
CA GLN A 313 -9.85 -0.65 23.79
C GLN A 313 -9.26 -0.40 22.41
N THR A 314 -8.66 -1.41 21.79
CA THR A 314 -8.09 -1.32 20.44
C THR A 314 -9.19 -1.16 19.38
N LYS A 315 -10.28 -1.92 19.49
CA LYS A 315 -11.48 -1.76 18.64
C LYS A 315 -12.15 -0.41 18.79
N LYS A 316 -12.25 0.10 20.02
CA LYS A 316 -12.80 1.44 20.27
C LYS A 316 -11.96 2.51 19.55
N ALA A 317 -10.62 2.41 19.63
CA ALA A 317 -9.72 3.30 18.92
C ALA A 317 -9.86 3.17 17.39
N GLN A 318 -10.00 1.96 16.83
CA GLN A 318 -10.24 1.76 15.39
C GLN A 318 -11.43 2.59 14.89
N ARG A 319 -12.56 2.54 15.62
CA ARG A 319 -13.76 3.30 15.27
C ARG A 319 -13.50 4.81 15.32
N ILE A 320 -12.86 5.30 16.39
CA ILE A 320 -12.56 6.73 16.57
C ILE A 320 -11.65 7.22 15.44
N ILE A 321 -10.53 6.53 15.18
CA ILE A 321 -9.56 6.89 14.14
C ILE A 321 -10.25 6.98 12.78
N ARG A 322 -11.12 6.02 12.47
CA ARG A 322 -11.83 5.96 11.18
C ARG A 322 -12.68 7.20 10.94
N GLU A 323 -13.29 7.75 11.99
CA GLU A 323 -14.15 8.93 11.94
C GLU A 323 -13.37 10.25 11.77
N GLN A 324 -12.03 10.25 11.90
CA GLN A 324 -11.21 11.46 11.85
C GLN A 324 -10.45 11.66 10.53
N VAL A 325 -10.56 10.74 9.57
CA VAL A 325 -9.84 10.80 8.30
C VAL A 325 -10.80 11.07 7.16
N GLU A 326 -10.61 12.20 6.48
CA GLU A 326 -11.47 12.65 5.39
C GLU A 326 -10.64 13.11 4.18
N VAL A 327 -11.24 13.00 2.99
CA VAL A 327 -10.65 13.55 1.75
C VAL A 327 -10.55 15.07 1.84
N GLY A 328 -9.41 15.60 1.43
CA GLY A 328 -9.09 17.02 1.46
C GLY A 328 -8.31 17.48 2.68
N MET A 329 -8.22 16.68 3.74
CA MET A 329 -7.32 16.95 4.87
C MET A 329 -5.87 16.74 4.46
N THR A 330 -4.94 17.47 5.06
CA THR A 330 -3.53 17.07 5.01
C THR A 330 -3.25 15.94 6.00
N SER A 331 -2.16 15.18 5.79
CA SER A 331 -1.77 14.11 6.71
C SER A 331 -1.55 14.60 8.15
N GLY A 332 -0.98 15.81 8.30
CA GLY A 332 -0.75 16.45 9.59
C GLY A 332 -2.05 16.90 10.28
N GLU A 333 -3.03 17.39 9.51
CA GLU A 333 -4.36 17.72 10.02
C GLU A 333 -5.09 16.45 10.51
N ALA A 334 -5.04 15.37 9.73
CA ALA A 334 -5.64 14.10 10.10
C ALA A 334 -5.02 13.51 11.38
N LEU A 335 -3.68 13.54 11.50
CA LEU A 335 -3.00 13.10 12.72
C LEU A 335 -3.44 13.92 13.93
N THR A 336 -3.51 15.25 13.79
CA THR A 336 -3.95 16.15 14.86
C THR A 336 -5.38 15.85 15.28
N ALA A 337 -6.29 15.60 14.33
CA ALA A 337 -7.68 15.26 14.61
C ALA A 337 -7.81 13.91 15.33
N ILE A 338 -7.09 12.88 14.88
CA ILE A 338 -7.05 11.56 15.51
C ILE A 338 -6.57 11.65 16.96
N VAL A 339 -5.44 12.34 17.18
CA VAL A 339 -4.86 12.46 18.53
C VAL A 339 -5.86 13.13 19.47
N ARG A 340 -6.43 14.26 19.06
CA ARG A 340 -7.43 14.97 19.87
C ARG A 340 -8.63 14.07 20.22
N ALA A 341 -9.20 13.37 19.23
CA ALA A 341 -10.38 12.53 19.43
C ALA A 341 -10.11 11.35 20.39
N LEU A 342 -8.92 10.75 20.33
CA LEU A 342 -8.54 9.67 21.25
C LEU A 342 -8.24 10.19 22.66
N GLU A 343 -7.60 11.35 22.80
CA GLU A 343 -7.37 11.98 24.11
C GLU A 343 -8.69 12.38 24.80
N GLU A 344 -9.68 12.87 24.05
CA GLU A 344 -11.05 13.14 24.54
C GLU A 344 -11.74 11.86 25.08
N GLU A 345 -11.40 10.71 24.52
CA GLU A 345 -11.86 9.38 24.95
C GLU A 345 -10.94 8.73 26.00
N ASN A 346 -10.08 9.54 26.63
CA ASN A 346 -9.22 9.22 27.77
C ASN A 346 -8.02 8.29 27.45
N TYR A 347 -7.57 8.26 26.20
CA TYR A 347 -6.32 7.61 25.81
C TYR A 347 -5.12 8.53 26.00
N ILE A 348 -3.92 7.95 26.14
CA ILE A 348 -2.65 8.69 26.23
C ILE A 348 -1.92 8.58 24.90
N TYR A 349 -1.63 9.72 24.27
CA TYR A 349 -0.85 9.73 23.04
C TYR A 349 0.61 9.32 23.31
N THR A 350 1.08 8.25 22.65
CA THR A 350 2.47 7.78 22.71
C THR A 350 3.09 7.90 21.31
N PRO A 351 3.68 9.06 20.95
CA PRO A 351 4.15 9.35 19.60
C PRO A 351 5.42 8.54 19.27
N PHE A 352 5.26 7.43 18.55
CA PHE A 352 6.39 6.57 18.20
C PHE A 352 7.46 7.30 17.38
N THR A 353 8.71 6.89 17.56
CA THR A 353 9.87 7.33 16.79
C THR A 353 10.25 6.36 15.68
N ASP A 354 9.54 5.23 15.54
CA ASP A 354 9.89 4.10 14.67
C ASP A 354 11.20 3.41 15.10
N ASP A 355 11.47 3.42 16.41
CA ASP A 355 12.51 2.61 17.05
C ASP A 355 11.81 1.67 18.04
N PRO A 356 11.64 0.37 17.72
CA PRO A 356 10.83 -0.51 18.53
C PRO A 356 11.29 -0.69 19.98
N ALA A 357 12.57 -0.43 20.30
CA ALA A 357 13.10 -0.55 21.65
C ALA A 357 12.91 0.75 22.44
N ASP A 358 13.15 1.90 21.82
CA ASP A 358 12.91 3.19 22.47
C ASP A 358 11.41 3.50 22.60
N ASP A 359 10.60 3.13 21.60
CA ASP A 359 9.14 3.19 21.67
C ASP A 359 8.60 2.33 22.81
N TYR A 360 9.20 1.16 23.01
CA TYR A 360 8.84 0.29 24.12
C TYR A 360 9.11 0.97 25.49
N ARG A 361 10.28 1.58 25.67
CA ARG A 361 10.63 2.30 26.91
C ARG A 361 9.71 3.51 27.12
N MET A 362 9.42 4.26 26.06
CA MET A 362 8.49 5.39 26.10
C MET A 362 7.11 4.95 26.62
N ILE A 363 6.56 3.83 26.12
CA ILE A 363 5.28 3.29 26.60
C ILE A 363 5.32 3.01 28.11
N GLN A 364 6.39 2.35 28.57
CA GLN A 364 6.55 2.04 30.00
C GLN A 364 6.55 3.32 30.85
N ASP A 365 7.30 4.33 30.45
CA ASP A 365 7.41 5.59 31.18
C ASP A 365 6.10 6.39 31.14
N MET A 366 5.46 6.49 29.98
CA MET A 366 4.25 7.29 29.80
C MET A 366 3.02 6.68 30.48
N LEU A 367 2.96 5.36 30.59
CA LEU A 367 1.84 4.64 31.21
C LEU A 367 2.10 4.23 32.67
N ALA A 368 3.28 4.50 33.23
CA ALA A 368 3.63 4.16 34.60
C ALA A 368 2.60 4.71 35.61
N GLY A 369 1.97 3.82 36.38
CA GLY A 369 1.00 4.16 37.42
C GLY A 369 -0.35 4.71 36.91
N LYS A 370 -0.63 4.58 35.60
CA LYS A 370 -1.88 5.04 34.98
C LYS A 370 -2.70 3.84 34.52
N ASN A 371 -4.02 3.93 34.64
CA ASN A 371 -4.96 2.89 34.16
C ASN A 371 -5.46 3.15 32.73
N GLN A 372 -5.06 4.26 32.12
CA GLN A 372 -5.42 4.63 30.76
C GLN A 372 -4.64 3.80 29.75
N SER A 373 -5.25 3.51 28.61
CA SER A 373 -4.53 2.92 27.48
C SER A 373 -3.74 3.99 26.72
N GLY A 374 -2.53 3.65 26.28
CA GLY A 374 -1.75 4.46 25.34
C GLY A 374 -2.09 4.12 23.89
N PHE A 375 -1.70 4.96 22.93
CA PHE A 375 -1.84 4.67 21.50
C PHE A 375 -0.77 5.33 20.63
N TYR A 376 -0.44 4.68 19.51
CA TYR A 376 0.27 5.30 18.38
C TYR A 376 -0.55 5.15 17.09
N VAL A 377 -0.20 5.94 16.08
CA VAL A 377 -0.83 5.95 14.75
C VAL A 377 0.27 5.89 13.68
N ASP A 378 0.09 5.04 12.66
CA ASP A 378 0.95 4.97 11.48
C ASP A 378 0.11 4.66 10.22
N LEU A 379 -0.90 5.49 9.91
CA LEU A 379 -1.69 5.24 8.70
C LEU A 379 -0.87 5.63 7.47
N HIS A 380 -0.13 4.69 6.89
CA HIS A 380 0.79 4.96 5.79
C HIS A 380 0.23 4.49 4.44
N ALA A 381 0.64 5.17 3.36
CA ALA A 381 0.25 4.82 2.01
C ALA A 381 0.55 3.34 1.67
N MET A 382 -0.32 2.75 0.84
CA MET A 382 -0.27 1.34 0.41
C MET A 382 -0.71 1.21 -1.07
N GLY A 383 -0.70 -0.03 -1.58
CA GLY A 383 -1.03 -0.37 -2.95
C GLY A 383 0.10 -1.12 -3.65
N ASN A 384 0.38 -0.73 -4.89
CA ASN A 384 1.43 -1.26 -5.77
C ASN A 384 2.88 -0.90 -5.36
N ASN A 385 3.17 -0.76 -4.07
CA ASN A 385 4.47 -0.34 -3.54
C ASN A 385 4.80 -0.93 -2.14
N GLY A 386 3.98 -1.87 -1.65
CA GLY A 386 4.30 -2.75 -0.52
C GLY A 386 4.62 -2.07 0.81
N GLY A 387 4.21 -0.82 1.04
CA GLY A 387 4.43 -0.11 2.31
C GLY A 387 5.89 0.25 2.62
N THR A 388 6.81 0.12 1.64
CA THR A 388 8.22 0.48 1.82
C THR A 388 8.44 1.98 2.01
N LEU A 389 9.60 2.44 2.49
CA LEU A 389 9.91 3.89 2.62
C LEU A 389 9.87 4.66 1.28
N VAL A 390 9.91 3.95 0.15
CA VAL A 390 9.70 4.48 -1.21
C VAL A 390 8.22 4.76 -1.51
N THR A 391 7.32 4.34 -0.62
CA THR A 391 5.88 4.53 -0.75
C THR A 391 5.55 6.01 -0.71
N VAL A 392 4.79 6.44 -1.72
CA VAL A 392 4.44 7.83 -1.96
C VAL A 392 2.97 8.02 -1.68
N GLY A 393 2.64 9.09 -0.96
CA GLY A 393 1.27 9.48 -0.65
C GLY A 393 1.12 9.92 0.80
N PRO A 394 -0.12 10.29 1.17
CA PRO A 394 -0.45 10.65 2.54
C PRO A 394 -0.03 9.56 3.55
N SER A 395 0.65 9.99 4.61
CA SER A 395 1.13 9.15 5.70
C SER A 395 0.88 9.87 7.03
N ILE A 396 0.03 9.29 7.87
CA ILE A 396 -0.46 9.89 9.11
C ILE A 396 0.28 9.23 10.28
N ALA A 397 1.46 9.76 10.61
CA ALA A 397 2.33 9.19 11.65
C ALA A 397 3.21 10.27 12.31
N PRO A 398 3.55 10.12 13.61
CA PRO A 398 4.42 11.07 14.32
C PRO A 398 5.86 11.14 13.77
N PHE A 399 6.34 10.08 13.13
CA PHE A 399 7.71 9.96 12.60
C PHE A 399 7.79 10.19 11.08
N ARG A 400 6.69 10.58 10.42
CA ARG A 400 6.61 10.88 8.97
C ARG A 400 6.15 12.32 8.69
N ARG A 401 6.64 13.26 9.51
CA ARG A 401 6.21 14.67 9.48
C ARG A 401 6.63 15.43 8.21
N ASP A 402 7.59 14.89 7.46
CA ASP A 402 8.00 15.35 6.13
C ASP A 402 6.87 15.30 5.09
N ARG A 403 5.74 14.65 5.42
CA ARG A 403 4.58 14.46 4.55
C ARG A 403 3.30 15.06 5.10
N ASP A 404 3.40 15.85 6.18
CA ASP A 404 2.26 16.45 6.87
C ASP A 404 1.38 17.30 5.94
N ASP A 405 1.99 17.91 4.92
CA ASP A 405 1.39 18.79 3.93
C ASP A 405 0.70 18.03 2.77
N ILE A 406 0.98 16.73 2.61
CA ILE A 406 0.36 15.92 1.55
C ILE A 406 -1.13 15.76 1.85
N ILE A 407 -1.96 16.13 0.87
CA ILE A 407 -3.42 16.08 0.94
C ILE A 407 -3.91 14.66 0.69
N ILE A 408 -4.83 14.19 1.52
CA ILE A 408 -5.55 12.93 1.36
C ILE A 408 -6.55 13.07 0.22
N ARG A 409 -6.33 12.32 -0.86
CA ARG A 409 -7.17 12.36 -2.07
C ARG A 409 -8.15 11.18 -2.10
N GLU A 410 -9.19 11.34 -2.92
CA GLU A 410 -10.16 10.28 -3.21
C GLU A 410 -9.44 9.01 -3.67
N ASN A 411 -9.94 7.86 -3.20
CA ASN A 411 -9.41 6.52 -3.48
C ASN A 411 -7.97 6.30 -2.99
N HIS A 412 -7.48 7.08 -2.01
CA HIS A 412 -6.19 6.79 -1.39
C HIS A 412 -6.26 5.45 -0.65
N ILE A 413 -5.29 4.57 -0.90
CA ILE A 413 -5.17 3.30 -0.14
C ILE A 413 -4.10 3.50 0.92
N LEU A 414 -4.45 3.23 2.17
CA LEU A 414 -3.55 3.28 3.31
C LEU A 414 -3.60 1.97 4.09
N ALA A 415 -2.50 1.60 4.74
CA ALA A 415 -2.55 0.67 5.86
C ALA A 415 -3.26 1.40 7.00
N PHE A 416 -4.39 0.86 7.46
CA PHE A 416 -5.05 1.34 8.68
C PHE A 416 -4.26 0.82 9.88
N GLU A 417 -3.03 1.30 10.03
CA GLU A 417 -2.11 0.87 11.07
C GLU A 417 -2.11 1.79 12.30
N PHE A 418 -2.37 1.20 13.44
CA PHE A 418 -2.24 1.84 14.75
C PHE A 418 -2.06 0.76 15.82
N ALA A 419 -1.71 1.14 17.04
CA ALA A 419 -1.82 0.22 18.15
C ALA A 419 -2.30 0.90 19.42
N VAL A 420 -2.83 0.07 20.32
CA VAL A 420 -3.22 0.47 21.67
C VAL A 420 -2.44 -0.35 22.68
N HIS A 421 -1.94 0.34 23.70
CA HIS A 421 -1.12 -0.21 24.77
C HIS A 421 -1.93 -0.22 26.06
N THR A 422 -2.20 -1.40 26.62
CA THR A 422 -3.07 -1.54 27.81
C THR A 422 -2.38 -2.36 28.88
N HIS A 423 -2.41 -1.90 30.13
CA HIS A 423 -1.87 -2.68 31.26
C HIS A 423 -2.66 -3.96 31.48
N LEU A 424 -1.95 -5.05 31.74
CA LEU A 424 -2.50 -6.30 32.27
C LEU A 424 -2.14 -6.40 33.75
N SER A 425 -3.01 -6.99 34.58
CA SER A 425 -2.81 -6.99 36.03
C SER A 425 -1.61 -7.85 36.45
N ASP A 426 -1.29 -8.86 35.65
CA ASP A 426 -0.13 -9.74 35.81
C ASP A 426 1.17 -9.15 35.23
N ARG A 427 1.07 -8.02 34.50
CA ARG A 427 2.17 -7.33 33.81
C ARG A 427 2.09 -5.80 33.94
N PRO A 428 2.06 -5.22 35.15
CA PRO A 428 1.85 -3.78 35.35
C PRO A 428 3.01 -2.89 34.87
N SER A 429 4.19 -3.46 34.61
CA SER A 429 5.33 -2.75 34.01
C SER A 429 5.47 -3.02 32.51
N TYR A 430 4.52 -3.75 31.92
CA TYR A 430 4.51 -4.15 30.52
C TYR A 430 3.09 -4.11 29.98
N PRO A 431 2.63 -2.94 29.49
CA PRO A 431 1.40 -2.85 28.74
C PRO A 431 1.45 -3.79 27.53
N ILE A 432 0.38 -4.56 27.29
CA ILE A 432 0.24 -5.28 26.04
C ILE A 432 -0.03 -4.28 24.91
N THR A 433 0.74 -4.38 23.84
CA THR A 433 0.49 -3.64 22.59
C THR A 433 -0.30 -4.53 21.64
N ILE A 434 -1.49 -4.09 21.24
CA ILE A 434 -2.27 -4.73 20.18
C ILE A 434 -2.26 -3.81 18.96
N ASN A 435 -1.61 -4.27 17.89
CA ASN A 435 -1.47 -3.53 16.65
C ASN A 435 -2.51 -4.02 15.63
N PHE A 436 -3.36 -3.11 15.19
CA PHE A 436 -4.24 -3.33 14.05
C PHE A 436 -3.58 -2.70 12.84
N SER A 437 -3.47 -3.46 11.75
CA SER A 437 -3.07 -2.96 10.44
C SER A 437 -3.88 -3.72 9.41
N ASN A 438 -4.53 -2.99 8.50
CA ASN A 438 -5.29 -3.53 7.37
C ASN A 438 -5.29 -2.47 6.27
N PRO A 439 -4.87 -2.77 5.04
CA PRO A 439 -5.10 -1.84 3.94
C PRO A 439 -6.58 -1.56 3.72
N GLN A 440 -6.93 -0.27 3.65
CA GLN A 440 -8.27 0.28 3.44
C GLN A 440 -8.24 1.44 2.45
N VAL A 441 -9.40 1.89 1.99
CA VAL A 441 -9.52 3.00 1.04
C VAL A 441 -10.15 4.21 1.71
N VAL A 442 -9.68 5.41 1.38
CA VAL A 442 -10.31 6.69 1.75
C VAL A 442 -11.14 7.18 0.57
N THR A 443 -12.41 7.47 0.82
CA THR A 443 -13.34 8.05 -0.16
C THR A 443 -13.97 9.32 0.41
N ASN A 444 -14.85 9.95 -0.36
CA ASN A 444 -15.64 11.09 0.08
C ASN A 444 -16.58 10.77 1.26
N LEU A 445 -16.69 9.50 1.67
CA LEU A 445 -17.43 9.03 2.85
C LEU A 445 -16.51 8.73 4.05
N GLY A 446 -15.22 9.06 3.96
CA GLY A 446 -14.19 8.72 4.94
C GLY A 446 -13.52 7.38 4.60
N ILE A 447 -13.04 6.67 5.62
CA ILE A 447 -12.41 5.36 5.40
C ILE A 447 -13.47 4.26 5.18
N GLU A 448 -13.34 3.52 4.08
CA GLU A 448 -14.17 2.38 3.71
C GLU A 448 -13.42 1.05 3.80
N TRP A 449 -14.14 0.02 4.24
CA TRP A 449 -13.60 -1.32 4.41
C TRP A 449 -13.56 -2.06 3.08
N ILE A 450 -12.37 -2.31 2.53
CA ILE A 450 -12.14 -3.18 1.36
C ILE A 450 -11.69 -4.60 1.76
N GLN A 451 -11.46 -4.81 3.06
CA GLN A 451 -11.35 -6.12 3.69
C GLN A 451 -12.01 -6.05 5.08
N PRO A 452 -12.38 -7.20 5.68
CA PRO A 452 -12.97 -7.22 7.01
C PRO A 452 -12.11 -6.48 8.04
N ALA A 453 -12.72 -5.61 8.85
CA ALA A 453 -12.06 -4.98 9.98
C ALA A 453 -11.70 -6.01 11.07
N ASN A 454 -10.82 -5.62 12.00
CA ASN A 454 -10.46 -6.42 13.16
C ASN A 454 -11.61 -6.48 14.19
N GLU A 455 -12.61 -7.30 13.91
CA GLU A 455 -13.81 -7.39 14.75
C GLU A 455 -13.69 -8.41 15.89
N GLY A 456 -12.80 -9.39 15.80
CA GLY A 456 -12.61 -10.39 16.85
C GLY A 456 -11.25 -11.09 16.82
N ILE A 457 -11.06 -11.91 17.86
CA ILE A 457 -9.89 -12.76 18.06
C ILE A 457 -10.26 -14.19 17.62
N PHE A 458 -9.44 -14.81 16.79
CA PHE A 458 -9.59 -16.22 16.46
C PHE A 458 -9.20 -17.10 17.65
N VAL A 459 -9.98 -18.13 17.94
CA VAL A 459 -9.76 -19.02 19.08
C VAL A 459 -9.27 -20.38 18.60
N ILE A 460 -8.17 -20.87 19.17
CA ILE A 460 -7.58 -22.20 18.89
C ILE A 460 -7.74 -23.06 20.14
N HIS A 461 -8.19 -24.31 19.98
CA HIS A 461 -8.43 -25.28 21.05
C HIS A 461 -7.26 -26.26 21.24
#